data_AF-A0A136M0U5-F1
#
_entry.id   AF-A0A136M0U5-F1
#
_cell.length_a   1.000
_cell.length_b   1.000
_cell.length_c   1.000
_cell.angle_alpha   90.00
_cell.angle_beta   90.00
_cell.angle_gamma   90.00
#
_symmetry.space_group_name_H-M   'P 1'
#
loop_
_entity.id
_entity.type
_entity.pdbx_description
1 polymer ?
#
loop_
_entity_poly.entity_id
_entity_poly.type
_entity_poly.pdbx_seq_one_letter_code
_entity_poly.pdbx_strand_id
1 'polypeptide(L)'
;MAENTYKSNTFKKPEKEKKSKSSKSKSRFSFGFFKDPRFILALGFFLLITSLYLFVAFVSYLFTGKADQSVVLAFFDTSLAESGQEVDNWLGLYGAITSHFLIHQWLGISAFFIPPLFVFTGL
;
A
#
# COMPACT_ATOMS: atom_id res chain seq x y z
N MET A 1 -29.32 21.64 -71.24
CA MET A 1 -29.96 20.58 -70.43
C MET A 1 -30.06 19.34 -71.30
N ALA A 2 -29.32 18.30 -70.97
CA ALA A 2 -29.53 16.94 -71.47
C ALA A 2 -29.14 15.99 -70.34
N GLU A 3 -30.14 15.33 -69.77
CA GLU A 3 -30.05 14.40 -68.65
C GLU A 3 -29.42 13.08 -69.11
N ASN A 4 -28.45 12.57 -68.35
CA ASN A 4 -27.99 11.19 -68.50
C ASN A 4 -28.54 10.36 -67.35
N THR A 5 -29.60 9.62 -67.65
CA THR A 5 -30.22 8.62 -66.78
C THR A 5 -29.69 7.25 -67.16
N TYR A 6 -28.94 6.58 -66.28
CA TYR A 6 -28.75 5.13 -66.37
C TYR A 6 -28.91 4.42 -65.01
N LYS A 7 -29.68 3.35 -65.12
CA LYS A 7 -30.33 2.52 -64.12
C LYS A 7 -29.38 1.79 -63.15
N SER A 8 -29.90 1.66 -61.93
CA SER A 8 -29.76 0.56 -60.97
C SER A 8 -28.99 -0.69 -61.39
N ASN A 9 -28.08 -1.15 -60.53
CA ASN A 9 -27.93 -2.58 -60.27
C ASN A 9 -27.57 -2.86 -58.81
N THR A 10 -28.52 -3.56 -58.19
CA THR A 10 -28.47 -4.26 -56.91
C THR A 10 -27.26 -5.20 -56.83
N PHE A 11 -26.38 -4.97 -55.86
CA PHE A 11 -25.61 -6.05 -55.24
C PHE A 11 -25.73 -5.93 -53.72
N LYS A 12 -26.78 -6.59 -53.20
CA LYS A 12 -26.88 -6.98 -51.80
C LYS A 12 -25.74 -7.98 -51.52
N LYS A 13 -24.66 -7.52 -50.87
CA LYS A 13 -23.59 -8.40 -50.36
C LYS A 13 -23.74 -8.54 -48.85
N PRO A 14 -23.50 -9.76 -48.32
CA PRO A 14 -24.09 -10.23 -47.08
C PRO A 14 -23.48 -9.53 -45.87
N GLU A 15 -24.36 -9.25 -44.92
CA GLU A 15 -24.09 -9.02 -43.51
C GLU A 15 -23.00 -9.99 -43.03
N LYS A 16 -21.80 -9.45 -42.81
CA LYS A 16 -20.76 -10.10 -42.01
C LYS A 16 -20.66 -9.33 -40.71
N GLU A 17 -21.48 -9.75 -39.75
CA GLU A 17 -21.18 -9.58 -38.33
C GLU A 17 -19.74 -10.03 -38.08
N LYS A 18 -18.81 -9.08 -37.91
CA LYS A 18 -17.53 -9.35 -37.28
C LYS A 18 -17.59 -8.87 -35.85
N LYS A 19 -17.99 -9.80 -34.99
CA LYS A 19 -17.83 -9.77 -33.54
C LYS A 19 -16.44 -9.28 -33.14
N SER A 20 -16.45 -8.34 -32.20
CA SER A 20 -15.42 -8.08 -31.18
C SER A 20 -13.96 -8.04 -31.64
N LYS A 21 -13.47 -6.85 -32.01
CA LYS A 21 -12.14 -6.46 -31.55
C LYS A 21 -12.31 -5.84 -30.18
N SER A 22 -12.17 -6.67 -29.14
CA SER A 22 -11.90 -6.16 -27.80
C SER A 22 -10.67 -5.26 -27.90
N SER A 23 -10.88 -3.96 -27.76
CA SER A 23 -9.79 -3.07 -27.43
C SER A 23 -9.27 -3.55 -26.08
N LYS A 24 -8.18 -4.31 -26.12
CA LYS A 24 -7.39 -4.59 -24.93
C LYS A 24 -6.90 -3.22 -24.47
N SER A 25 -7.69 -2.58 -23.62
CA SER A 25 -7.31 -1.39 -22.87
C SER A 25 -6.06 -1.80 -22.12
N LYS A 26 -4.90 -1.51 -22.71
CA LYS A 26 -3.65 -1.46 -21.95
C LYS A 26 -3.92 -0.38 -20.94
N SER A 27 -4.27 -0.80 -19.72
CA SER A 27 -4.19 0.04 -18.54
C SER A 27 -2.79 0.64 -18.56
N ARG A 28 -2.66 1.84 -19.12
CA ARG A 28 -1.52 2.68 -18.90
C ARG A 28 -1.72 3.14 -17.46
N PHE A 29 -1.25 2.34 -16.51
CA PHE A 29 -0.95 2.84 -15.17
C PHE A 29 -0.01 4.01 -15.38
N SER A 30 -0.57 5.22 -15.41
CA SER A 30 0.19 6.43 -15.58
C SER A 30 0.91 6.69 -14.28
N PHE A 31 2.19 6.31 -14.22
CA PHE A 31 3.12 6.68 -13.15
C PHE A 31 3.39 8.20 -13.08
N GLY A 32 2.54 9.03 -13.70
CA GLY A 32 2.68 10.49 -13.66
C GLY A 32 2.58 11.06 -12.25
N PHE A 33 1.81 10.42 -11.37
CA PHE A 33 1.63 10.83 -9.98
C PHE A 33 2.93 10.78 -9.15
N PHE A 34 3.84 9.86 -9.49
CA PHE A 34 5.15 9.75 -8.84
C PHE A 34 6.15 10.84 -9.26
N LYS A 35 5.79 11.67 -10.24
CA LYS A 35 6.61 12.81 -10.68
C LYS A 35 6.14 14.14 -10.09
N ASP A 36 4.99 14.14 -9.40
CA ASP A 36 4.47 15.36 -8.80
C ASP A 36 5.32 15.73 -7.57
N PRO A 37 5.97 16.92 -7.55
CA PRO A 37 6.83 17.32 -6.43
C PRO A 37 6.06 17.43 -5.11
N ARG A 38 4.76 17.73 -5.18
CA ARG A 38 3.87 17.77 -4.00
C ARG A 38 3.67 16.38 -3.41
N PHE A 39 3.55 15.36 -4.25
CA PHE A 39 3.41 13.98 -3.80
C PHE A 39 4.73 13.48 -3.18
N ILE A 40 5.87 13.79 -3.80
CA ILE A 40 7.19 13.45 -3.26
C ILE A 40 7.40 14.10 -1.88
N LEU A 41 7.04 15.37 -1.72
CA LEU A 41 7.14 16.07 -0.43
C LEU A 41 6.20 15.47 0.63
N ALA A 42 4.96 15.16 0.27
CA ALA A 42 4.01 14.53 1.17
C ALA A 42 4.48 13.13 1.59
N LEU A 43 5.04 12.36 0.67
CA LEU A 43 5.60 11.04 0.92
C LEU A 43 6.83 11.13 1.84
N GLY A 44 7.72 12.10 1.63
CA GLY A 44 8.86 12.35 2.50
C GLY A 44 8.44 12.66 3.93
N PHE A 45 7.48 13.58 4.10
CA PHE A 45 6.92 13.89 5.42
C PHE A 45 6.25 12.69 6.09
N PHE A 46 5.49 11.89 5.32
CA PHE A 46 4.90 10.65 5.80
C PHE A 46 5.97 9.64 6.27
N LEU A 47 7.07 9.49 5.52
CA LEU A 47 8.19 8.62 5.92
C LEU A 47 8.88 9.12 7.19
N LEU A 48 9.03 10.43 7.37
CA LEU A 48 9.60 11.02 8.59
C LEU A 48 8.73 10.71 9.83
N ILE A 49 7.41 10.88 9.72
CA ILE A 49 6.48 10.52 10.82
C ILE A 49 6.56 9.02 11.09
N THR A 50 6.54 8.20 10.04
CA THR A 50 6.62 6.74 10.16
C THR A 50 7.93 6.31 10.82
N SER A 51 9.04 6.96 10.48
CA SER A 51 10.33 6.72 11.12
C SER A 51 10.28 7.00 12.61
N LEU A 52 9.78 8.18 13.02
CA LEU A 52 9.67 8.53 14.42
C LEU A 52 8.76 7.55 15.18
N TYR A 53 7.62 7.18 14.57
CA TYR A 53 6.72 6.17 15.10
C TYR A 53 7.42 4.84 15.35
N LEU A 54 8.11 4.30 14.33
CA LEU A 54 8.84 3.03 14.44
C LEU A 54 9.94 3.10 15.49
N PHE A 55 10.68 4.21 15.55
CA PHE A 55 11.74 4.39 16.55
C PHE A 55 11.18 4.34 17.97
N VAL A 56 10.12 5.08 18.27
CA VAL A 56 9.47 5.06 19.58
C VAL A 56 8.90 3.67 19.89
N ALA A 57 8.26 3.01 18.91
CA ALA A 57 7.71 1.67 19.08
C ALA A 57 8.80 0.66 19.46
N PHE A 58 9.94 0.71 18.75
CA PHE A 58 11.07 -0.19 18.96
C PHE A 58 11.75 0.05 20.30
N VAL A 59 11.99 1.32 20.67
CA VAL A 59 12.54 1.67 21.98
C VAL A 59 11.62 1.17 23.09
N SER A 60 10.31 1.44 22.99
CA SER A 60 9.33 0.95 23.97
C SER A 60 9.36 -0.57 24.07
N TYR A 61 9.40 -1.27 22.94
CA TYR A 61 9.41 -2.74 22.88
C TYR A 61 10.65 -3.36 23.54
N LEU A 62 11.80 -2.68 23.59
CA LEU A 62 12.95 -3.20 24.34
C LEU A 62 12.69 -3.27 25.85
N PHE A 63 11.82 -2.40 26.37
CA PHE A 63 11.44 -2.38 27.78
C PHE A 63 10.18 -3.22 28.06
N THR A 64 9.20 -3.22 27.14
CA THR A 64 7.89 -3.85 27.31
C THR A 64 7.76 -5.21 26.62
N GLY A 65 8.78 -5.64 25.87
CA GLY A 65 8.70 -6.79 24.95
C GLY A 65 8.31 -8.12 25.61
N LYS A 66 8.59 -8.30 26.90
CA LYS A 66 8.17 -9.49 27.68
C LYS A 66 6.65 -9.52 27.89
N ALA A 67 6.05 -8.38 28.20
CA ALA A 67 4.60 -8.23 28.35
C ALA A 67 3.91 -8.28 26.98
N ASP A 68 4.51 -7.66 25.97
CA ASP A 68 3.98 -7.64 24.60
C ASP A 68 3.95 -9.05 23.96
N GLN A 69 4.80 -10.00 24.39
CA GLN A 69 4.79 -11.38 23.89
C GLN A 69 3.51 -12.15 24.27
N SER A 70 3.11 -12.10 25.54
CA SER A 70 1.88 -12.76 26.01
C SER A 70 0.63 -12.15 25.39
N VAL A 71 0.64 -10.84 25.19
CA VAL A 71 -0.51 -10.11 24.63
C VAL A 71 -0.65 -10.33 23.13
N VAL A 72 0.46 -10.40 22.36
CA VAL A 72 0.39 -10.73 20.93
C VAL A 72 -0.05 -12.19 20.72
N LEU A 73 0.30 -13.10 21.63
CA LEU A 73 -0.26 -14.46 21.63
C LEU A 73 -1.76 -14.44 21.97
N ALA A 74 -2.17 -13.69 23.00
CA ALA A 74 -3.57 -13.53 23.37
C ALA A 74 -4.40 -12.81 22.29
N PHE A 75 -3.82 -11.96 21.45
CA PHE A 75 -4.50 -11.31 20.32
C PHE A 75 -5.09 -12.32 19.33
N PHE A 76 -4.48 -13.51 19.18
CA PHE A 76 -5.04 -14.57 18.33
C PHE A 76 -6.24 -15.29 18.97
N ASP A 77 -6.36 -15.25 20.30
CA ASP A 77 -7.37 -16.00 21.08
C ASP A 77 -8.44 -15.13 21.76
N THR A 78 -8.19 -13.84 21.97
CA THR A 78 -9.02 -12.90 22.75
C THR A 78 -9.31 -11.60 21.97
N SER A 79 -10.39 -10.90 22.35
CA SER A 79 -10.81 -9.67 21.67
C SER A 79 -9.76 -8.54 21.73
N LEU A 80 -9.68 -7.76 20.64
CA LEU A 80 -8.75 -6.61 20.51
C LEU A 80 -8.80 -5.61 21.66
N ALA A 81 -9.99 -5.43 22.27
CA ALA A 81 -10.21 -4.43 23.31
C ALA A 81 -9.58 -4.81 24.65
N GLU A 82 -9.57 -6.10 25.00
CA GLU A 82 -8.93 -6.58 26.22
C GLU A 82 -7.42 -6.70 26.05
N SER A 83 -6.98 -7.20 24.89
CA SER A 83 -5.55 -7.26 24.56
C SER A 83 -4.92 -5.86 24.58
N GLY A 84 -5.64 -4.82 24.13
CA GLY A 84 -5.14 -3.45 24.13
C GLY A 84 -4.93 -2.83 25.52
N GLN A 85 -5.60 -3.32 26.58
CA GLN A 85 -5.41 -2.82 27.94
C GLN A 85 -4.18 -3.40 28.63
N GLU A 86 -3.72 -4.57 28.19
CA GLU A 86 -2.55 -5.26 28.76
C GLU A 86 -1.23 -4.89 28.07
N VAL A 87 -1.27 -4.04 27.03
CA VAL A 87 -0.06 -3.60 26.32
C VAL A 87 0.58 -2.42 27.03
N ASP A 88 1.82 -2.62 27.50
CA ASP A 88 2.63 -1.58 28.11
C ASP A 88 3.39 -0.71 27.08
N ASN A 89 3.38 -1.10 25.79
CA ASN A 89 4.03 -0.34 24.73
C ASN A 89 3.45 1.09 24.64
N TRP A 90 4.32 2.10 24.55
CA TRP A 90 3.90 3.51 24.55
C TRP A 90 2.98 3.88 23.37
N LEU A 91 3.07 3.14 22.27
CA LEU A 91 2.20 3.31 21.10
C LEU A 91 1.02 2.33 21.09
N GLY A 92 0.76 1.69 22.23
CA GLY A 92 -0.29 0.71 22.44
C GLY A 92 -0.11 -0.55 21.59
N LEU A 93 -1.23 -1.25 21.37
CA LEU A 93 -1.27 -2.53 20.67
C LEU A 93 -0.62 -2.50 19.27
N TYR A 94 -0.85 -1.45 18.49
CA TYR A 94 -0.25 -1.35 17.15
C TYR A 94 1.28 -1.21 17.19
N GLY A 95 1.79 -0.47 18.18
CA GLY A 95 3.23 -0.36 18.41
C GLY A 95 3.84 -1.70 18.84
N ALA A 96 3.17 -2.40 19.74
CA ALA A 96 3.58 -3.74 20.19
C ALA A 96 3.59 -4.75 19.04
N ILE A 97 2.52 -4.82 18.23
CA ILE A 97 2.43 -5.74 17.07
C ILE A 97 3.53 -5.43 16.05
N THR A 98 3.68 -4.16 15.67
CA THR A 98 4.67 -3.76 14.66
C THR A 98 6.08 -4.07 15.14
N SER A 99 6.41 -3.74 16.39
CA SER A 99 7.72 -3.98 16.97
C SER A 99 7.99 -5.47 17.17
N HIS A 100 7.01 -6.25 17.62
CA HIS A 100 7.12 -7.70 17.74
C HIS A 100 7.39 -8.34 16.38
N PHE A 101 6.66 -7.94 15.33
CA PHE A 101 6.88 -8.48 14.00
C PHE A 101 8.28 -8.15 13.45
N LEU A 102 8.70 -6.88 13.52
CA LEU A 102 9.98 -6.43 12.97
C LEU A 102 11.20 -6.87 13.80
N ILE A 103 11.13 -6.72 15.13
CA ILE A 103 12.24 -7.04 16.03
C ILE A 103 12.24 -8.54 16.34
N HIS A 104 11.13 -9.11 16.84
CA HIS A 104 11.16 -10.47 17.36
C HIS A 104 11.08 -11.54 16.25
N GLN A 105 10.29 -11.32 15.20
CA GLN A 105 10.05 -12.34 14.18
C GLN A 105 10.94 -12.19 12.93
N TRP A 106 11.37 -10.98 12.57
CA TRP A 106 12.08 -10.72 11.31
C TRP A 106 13.58 -10.43 11.50
N LEU A 107 13.93 -9.22 11.94
CA LEU A 107 15.29 -8.68 11.82
C LEU A 107 16.08 -8.71 13.14
N GLY A 108 15.42 -8.92 14.28
CA GLY A 108 16.07 -8.77 15.57
C GLY A 108 16.33 -7.31 15.93
N ILE A 109 17.35 -7.10 16.76
CA ILE A 109 17.83 -5.78 17.16
C ILE A 109 18.24 -4.92 15.95
N SER A 110 18.59 -5.55 14.83
CA SER A 110 18.96 -4.87 13.58
C SER A 110 17.82 -4.07 12.95
N ALA A 111 16.56 -4.28 13.38
CA ALA A 111 15.43 -3.47 12.93
C ALA A 111 15.61 -1.97 13.24
N PHE A 112 16.43 -1.60 14.23
CA PHE A 112 16.76 -0.21 14.57
C PHE A 112 17.47 0.57 13.45
N PHE A 113 17.96 -0.10 12.40
CA PHE A 113 18.47 0.60 11.21
C PHE A 113 17.36 1.12 10.29
N ILE A 114 16.12 0.62 10.41
CA ILE A 114 15.00 1.03 9.54
C ILE A 114 14.59 2.50 9.76
N PRO A 115 14.40 2.99 11.01
CA PRO A 115 13.99 4.38 11.20
C PRO A 115 14.99 5.39 10.62
N PRO A 116 16.31 5.31 10.87
CA PRO A 116 17.28 6.19 10.22
C PRO A 116 17.21 6.14 8.68
N LEU A 117 17.04 4.94 8.09
CA LEU A 117 16.91 4.80 6.64
C LEU A 117 15.69 5.56 6.10
N PHE A 118 14.56 5.50 6.80
CA PHE A 118 13.35 6.26 6.41
C PHE A 118 13.53 7.77 6.55
N VAL A 119 14.36 8.23 7.50
CA VAL A 119 14.72 9.65 7.57
C VAL A 119 15.56 10.05 6.36
N PHE A 120 16.61 9.28 6.03
CA PHE A 120 17.49 9.60 4.91
C PHE A 120 16.80 9.53 3.54
N THR A 121 15.79 8.68 3.37
CA THR A 121 15.03 8.60 2.12
C THR A 121 13.87 9.60 2.04
N GLY A 122 13.38 10.07 3.19
CA GLY A 122 12.24 11.00 3.28
C GLY A 122 12.62 12.48 3.28
N LEU A 123 13.89 12.81 3.50
CA LEU A 123 14.47 14.16 3.45
C LEU A 123 14.87 14.53 2.01
#